data_AF-A0A7I9XTN7-F1
#
_entry.id   AF-A0A7I9XTN7-F1
#
_cell.length_a   1.000
_cell.length_b   1.000
_cell.length_c   1.000
_cell.angle_alpha   90.00
_cell.angle_beta   90.00
_cell.angle_gamma   90.00
#
_symmetry.space_group_name_H-M   'P 1'
#
loop_
_entity.id
_entity.type
_entity.pdbx_description
1 polymer ?
#
loop_
_entity_poly.entity_id
_entity_poly.type
_entity_poly.pdbx_seq_one_letter_code
_entity_poly.pdbx_strand_id
1 'polypeptide(L)'
;MADPTGFLKYTHRELPKRRPVELRVRDWNEVYEDFDERIVRRQATRCMDCGIPFCHNGCPLGNLIPEWNDLVRRGRWRDAIERLHATNNFPDFTGRLCPAPCEPACVLGINQDPVTIKQIELEIIDRAFEEGWVRPLPPDRLTGKTVAVVGSGPAGLPPLSNPCRSQRDRLRARRPHRRPAALRDSRIQDGKASPQPPAGTDATGGHRISHQRQRRVDIAADQLRAEFDAVVLAGGATAWRELPIPGRELDGIHQAMEYLPWANRVQEGDDVLGPDGQPPITAKGKRVVIIGGGDTGADCLGTVHRQGAISVHQFEIMPRPPDTRAESTRGQPIP
;
A
#
# COMPACT_ATOMS: atom_id res chain seq x y z
N MET A 1 6.67 27.66 8.18
CA MET A 1 6.63 27.77 9.65
C MET A 1 5.18 27.53 10.05
N ALA A 2 4.93 26.40 10.71
CA ALA A 2 3.59 26.00 11.08
C ALA A 2 2.98 26.96 12.12
N ASP A 3 1.70 26.79 12.47
CA ASP A 3 1.11 27.55 13.58
C ASP A 3 1.64 26.97 14.91
N PRO A 4 2.54 27.68 15.63
CA PRO A 4 3.15 27.15 16.86
C PRO A 4 2.14 26.99 18.00
N THR A 5 0.90 27.44 17.83
CA THR A 5 -0.18 27.32 18.81
C THR A 5 -1.35 26.48 18.30
N GLY A 6 -1.26 25.91 17.10
CA GLY A 6 -2.37 25.20 16.46
C GLY A 6 -2.87 24.01 17.26
N PHE A 7 -1.96 23.27 17.90
CA PHE A 7 -2.28 22.14 18.79
C PHE A 7 -2.98 22.55 20.10
N LEU A 8 -2.87 23.82 20.53
CA LEU A 8 -3.60 24.35 21.69
C LEU A 8 -5.06 24.68 21.33
N LYS A 9 -5.32 25.03 20.07
CA LYS A 9 -6.66 25.37 19.57
C LYS A 9 -7.45 24.11 19.16
N TYR A 10 -6.75 23.14 18.58
CA TYR A 10 -7.33 21.90 18.08
C TYR A 10 -6.79 20.70 18.85
N THR A 11 -7.36 20.46 20.02
CA THR A 11 -6.87 19.45 20.98
C THR A 11 -7.28 18.03 20.63
N HIS A 12 -8.34 17.86 19.84
CA HIS A 12 -8.91 16.55 19.52
C HIS A 12 -8.48 16.02 18.16
N ARG A 13 -8.14 14.73 18.15
CA ARG A 13 -7.90 13.98 16.91
C ARG A 13 -9.24 13.59 16.29
N GLU A 14 -9.35 13.85 15.00
CA GLU A 14 -10.49 13.43 14.19
C GLU A 14 -9.98 12.55 13.05
N LEU A 15 -10.63 11.41 12.84
CA LEU A 15 -10.33 10.45 11.79
C LEU A 15 -11.56 10.24 10.91
N PRO A 16 -11.40 9.78 9.66
CA PRO A 16 -12.53 9.38 8.85
C PRO A 16 -13.34 8.29 9.56
N LYS A 17 -14.66 8.37 9.39
CA LYS A 17 -15.58 7.36 9.93
C LYS A 17 -15.43 6.07 9.12
N ARG A 18 -15.61 4.93 9.78
CA ARG A 18 -15.70 3.64 9.10
C ARG A 18 -17.13 3.45 8.61
N ARG A 19 -17.30 2.94 7.39
CA ARG A 19 -18.60 2.51 6.86
C ARG A 19 -19.21 1.44 7.78
N PRO A 20 -20.54 1.39 7.92
CA PRO A 20 -21.24 0.36 8.69
C PRO A 20 -20.77 -1.06 8.34
N VAL A 21 -20.67 -1.93 9.35
CA VAL A 21 -20.13 -3.29 9.20
C VAL A 21 -20.93 -4.08 8.18
N GLU A 22 -22.25 -3.97 8.24
CA GLU A 22 -23.25 -4.64 7.41
C GLU A 22 -23.10 -4.29 5.94
N LEU A 23 -22.54 -3.11 5.62
CA LEU A 23 -22.26 -2.66 4.26
C LEU A 23 -20.87 -3.14 3.80
N ARG A 24 -19.82 -2.88 4.59
CA ARG A 24 -18.42 -3.18 4.17
C ARG A 24 -18.09 -4.67 4.05
N VAL A 25 -18.92 -5.56 4.61
CA VAL A 25 -18.79 -7.02 4.42
C VAL A 25 -19.46 -7.50 3.13
N ARG A 26 -20.24 -6.67 2.45
CA ARG A 26 -20.95 -7.03 1.20
C ARG A 26 -20.22 -6.60 -0.06
N ASP A 27 -19.19 -5.80 0.07
CA ASP A 27 -18.38 -5.29 -1.03
C ASP A 27 -16.88 -5.25 -0.66
N TRP A 28 -16.07 -4.90 -1.65
CA TRP A 28 -14.62 -4.76 -1.53
C TRP A 28 -14.17 -3.30 -1.54
N ASN A 29 -15.10 -2.36 -1.37
CA ASN A 29 -14.79 -0.95 -1.41
C ASN A 29 -14.05 -0.52 -0.14
N GLU A 30 -13.43 0.66 -0.21
CA GLU A 30 -12.74 1.30 0.91
C GLU A 30 -13.61 1.29 2.19
N VAL A 31 -12.96 1.05 3.33
CA VAL A 31 -13.64 0.88 4.63
C VAL A 31 -13.99 2.22 5.25
N TYR A 32 -13.19 3.25 4.94
CA TYR A 32 -13.36 4.60 5.44
C TYR A 32 -14.26 5.42 4.52
N GLU A 33 -15.08 6.27 5.13
CA GLU A 33 -15.84 7.31 4.43
C GLU A 33 -14.91 8.47 4.06
N ASP A 34 -15.38 9.28 3.11
CA ASP A 34 -14.78 10.53 2.67
C ASP A 34 -14.41 11.40 3.86
N PHE A 35 -13.26 12.06 3.77
CA PHE A 35 -12.81 12.94 4.82
C PHE A 35 -12.80 14.38 4.35
N ASP A 36 -13.53 15.24 5.05
CA ASP A 36 -13.70 16.65 4.67
C ASP A 36 -12.35 17.38 4.75
N GLU A 37 -11.96 18.04 3.65
CA GLU A 37 -10.71 18.80 3.53
C GLU A 37 -10.50 19.77 4.71
N ARG A 38 -11.56 20.41 5.20
CA ARG A 38 -11.48 21.37 6.32
C ARG A 38 -11.02 20.67 7.60
N ILE A 39 -11.42 19.42 7.80
CA ILE A 39 -10.98 18.59 8.91
C ILE A 39 -9.53 18.19 8.71
N VAL A 40 -9.13 17.77 7.50
CA VAL A 40 -7.72 17.43 7.18
C VAL A 40 -6.79 18.60 7.48
N ARG A 41 -7.15 19.80 7.03
CA ARG A 41 -6.38 21.04 7.26
C ARG A 41 -6.33 21.41 8.75
N ARG A 42 -7.44 21.23 9.47
CA ARG A 42 -7.49 21.39 10.93
C ARG A 42 -6.56 20.40 11.63
N GLN A 43 -6.56 19.13 11.24
CA GLN A 43 -5.67 18.12 11.81
C GLN A 43 -4.19 18.40 11.48
N ALA A 44 -3.88 18.86 10.27
CA ALA A 44 -2.54 19.31 9.90
C ALA A 44 -2.05 20.51 10.74
N THR A 45 -2.97 21.37 11.18
CA THR A 45 -2.67 22.51 12.07
C THR A 45 -2.21 22.08 13.46
N ARG A 46 -2.45 20.83 13.86
CA ARG A 46 -1.99 20.28 15.14
C ARG A 46 -0.49 19.98 15.16
N CYS A 47 0.19 20.03 14.00
CA CYS A 47 1.63 19.88 13.92
C CYS A 47 2.34 21.03 14.66
N MET A 48 3.22 20.68 15.61
CA MET A 48 3.93 21.66 16.45
C MET A 48 5.19 22.26 15.78
N ASP A 49 5.52 21.86 14.55
CA ASP A 49 6.76 22.26 13.86
C ASP A 49 8.01 22.05 14.74
N CYS A 50 8.11 20.85 15.33
CA CYS A 50 9.15 20.53 16.31
C CYS A 50 10.54 20.78 15.72
N GLY A 51 11.41 21.52 16.42
CA GLY A 51 12.79 21.76 15.98
C GLY A 51 13.59 20.46 15.78
N ILE A 52 13.28 19.43 16.56
CA ILE A 52 13.74 18.05 16.33
C ILE A 52 12.50 17.18 16.06
N PRO A 53 12.13 16.95 14.78
CA PRO A 53 10.92 16.24 14.43
C PRO A 53 11.11 14.71 14.57
N PHE A 54 10.79 14.16 15.73
CA PHE A 54 10.86 12.71 15.99
C PHE A 54 10.04 11.87 15.01
N CYS A 55 8.98 12.43 14.43
CA CYS A 55 8.20 11.78 13.39
C CYS A 55 9.03 11.48 12.12
N HIS A 56 10.08 12.26 11.80
CA HIS A 56 11.01 11.94 10.70
C HIS A 56 11.74 10.63 10.98
N ASN A 57 12.27 10.47 12.20
CA ASN A 57 12.99 9.27 12.62
C ASN A 57 12.05 8.06 12.78
N GLY A 58 10.80 8.31 13.18
CA GLY A 58 9.78 7.27 13.25
C GLY A 58 9.35 6.77 11.87
N CYS A 59 9.51 7.57 10.82
CA CYS A 59 9.22 7.17 9.45
C CYS A 59 10.44 6.47 8.82
N PRO A 60 10.32 5.21 8.36
CA PRO A 60 11.44 4.52 7.71
C PRO A 60 11.94 5.20 6.43
N LEU A 61 11.13 6.05 5.79
CA LEU A 61 11.51 6.83 4.61
C LEU A 61 12.20 8.16 4.97
N GLY A 62 12.22 8.55 6.24
CA GLY A 62 12.66 9.88 6.66
C GLY A 62 11.78 10.99 6.09
N ASN A 63 10.46 10.74 5.94
CA ASN A 63 9.53 11.70 5.34
C ASN A 63 9.56 13.06 6.06
N LEU A 64 9.45 14.13 5.26
CA LEU A 64 9.53 15.53 5.69
C LEU A 64 8.18 16.04 6.23
N ILE A 65 7.67 15.35 7.25
CA ILE A 65 6.28 15.43 7.73
C ILE A 65 5.80 16.83 8.11
N PRO A 66 6.52 17.61 8.94
CA PRO A 66 6.10 18.96 9.31
C PRO A 66 5.94 19.89 8.10
N GLU A 67 6.74 19.68 7.06
CA GLU A 67 6.72 20.56 5.88
C GLU A 67 5.46 20.40 5.05
N TRP A 68 5.12 19.16 4.67
CA TRP A 68 3.88 18.93 3.92
C TRP A 68 2.64 19.12 4.81
N ASN A 69 2.73 18.94 6.13
CA ASN A 69 1.66 19.34 7.05
C ASN A 69 1.40 20.85 7.02
N ASP A 70 2.45 21.68 7.07
CA ASP A 70 2.31 23.14 6.98
C ASP A 70 1.74 23.57 5.62
N LEU A 71 2.15 22.90 4.53
CA LEU A 71 1.61 23.15 3.19
C LEU A 71 0.12 22.80 3.11
N VAL A 72 -0.30 21.62 3.61
CA VAL A 72 -1.71 21.23 3.68
C VAL A 72 -2.54 22.21 4.50
N ARG A 73 -2.07 22.59 5.70
CA ARG A 73 -2.75 23.59 6.54
C ARG A 73 -3.06 24.88 5.76
N ARG A 74 -2.09 25.36 4.98
CA ARG A 74 -2.19 26.58 4.16
C ARG A 74 -3.02 26.39 2.88
N GLY A 75 -3.47 25.17 2.58
CA GLY A 75 -4.18 24.84 1.34
C GLY A 75 -3.26 24.72 0.11
N ARG A 76 -1.94 24.62 0.32
CA ARG A 76 -0.93 24.49 -0.74
C ARG A 76 -0.73 23.02 -1.14
N TRP A 77 -1.80 22.39 -1.61
CA TRP A 77 -1.84 20.95 -1.89
C TRP A 77 -0.85 20.50 -2.98
N ARG A 78 -0.69 21.30 -4.03
CA ARG A 78 0.26 21.00 -5.11
C ARG A 78 1.71 20.97 -4.63
N ASP A 79 2.10 21.94 -3.80
CA ASP A 79 3.43 21.95 -3.19
C ASP A 79 3.58 20.80 -2.19
N ALA A 80 2.50 20.44 -1.48
CA ALA A 80 2.52 19.34 -0.51
C ALA A 80 2.83 18.00 -1.18
N ILE A 81 2.24 17.70 -2.34
CA ILE A 81 2.55 16.47 -3.08
C ILE A 81 3.98 16.47 -3.64
N GLU A 82 4.46 17.60 -4.16
CA GLU A 82 5.86 17.73 -4.60
C GLU A 82 6.83 17.45 -3.44
N ARG A 83 6.52 17.98 -2.24
CA ARG A 83 7.34 17.76 -1.04
C ARG A 83 7.25 16.33 -0.52
N LEU A 84 6.07 15.71 -0.57
CA LEU A 84 5.87 14.31 -0.18
C LEU A 84 6.64 13.35 -1.11
N HIS A 85 6.59 13.59 -2.43
CA HIS A 85 7.32 12.81 -3.42
C HIS A 85 8.85 12.97 -3.35
N ALA A 86 9.37 13.98 -2.65
CA ALA A 86 10.81 14.11 -2.41
C ALA A 86 11.39 12.94 -1.60
N THR A 87 10.56 12.23 -0.83
CA THR A 87 10.99 11.12 0.04
C THR A 87 10.17 9.83 -0.16
N ASN A 88 8.96 9.93 -0.70
CA ASN A 88 8.07 8.79 -0.88
C ASN A 88 7.62 8.61 -2.33
N ASN A 89 7.97 7.47 -2.94
CA ASN A 89 7.53 7.12 -4.28
C ASN A 89 6.08 6.60 -4.36
N PHE A 90 5.52 6.11 -3.25
CA PHE A 90 4.22 5.41 -3.21
C PHE A 90 3.31 5.88 -2.06
N PRO A 91 3.04 7.19 -1.93
CA PRO A 91 2.16 7.71 -0.89
C PRO A 91 0.74 7.13 -0.93
N ASP A 92 0.26 6.65 -2.10
CA ASP A 92 -1.04 5.98 -2.24
C ASP A 92 -1.08 4.62 -1.53
N PHE A 93 0.05 3.92 -1.47
CA PHE A 93 0.18 2.66 -0.77
C PHE A 93 0.47 2.87 0.71
N THR A 94 1.44 3.74 1.05
CA THR A 94 1.81 3.97 2.45
C THR A 94 0.70 4.70 3.22
N GLY A 95 -0.01 5.66 2.62
CA GLY A 95 -1.18 6.31 3.22
C GLY A 95 -2.30 5.33 3.59
N ARG A 96 -2.40 4.17 2.91
CA ARG A 96 -3.40 3.14 3.20
C ARG A 96 -2.89 2.02 4.10
N LEU A 97 -1.71 1.49 3.81
CA LEU A 97 -1.19 0.26 4.42
C LEU A 97 -0.21 0.48 5.57
N CYS A 98 0.47 1.63 5.63
CA CYS A 98 1.49 1.85 6.65
C CYS A 98 0.87 1.76 8.06
N PRO A 99 1.55 1.13 9.04
CA PRO A 99 1.14 1.16 10.45
C PRO A 99 1.40 2.53 11.11
N ALA A 100 1.83 3.53 10.32
CA ALA A 100 2.07 4.91 10.75
C ALA A 100 2.99 5.05 11.98
N PRO A 101 4.20 4.46 12.00
CA PRO A 101 5.12 4.54 13.14
C PRO A 101 5.55 5.98 13.48
N CYS A 102 5.41 6.90 12.52
CA CYS A 102 5.58 8.33 12.70
C CYS A 102 4.57 8.97 13.67
N GLU A 103 3.36 8.40 13.83
CA GLU A 103 2.34 8.92 14.74
C GLU A 103 2.61 8.57 16.21
N PRO A 104 2.95 7.32 16.60
CA PRO A 104 3.49 7.02 17.92
C PRO A 104 4.74 7.83 18.27
N ALA A 105 5.59 8.13 17.29
CA ALA A 105 6.79 8.96 17.47
C ALA A 105 6.51 10.46 17.56
N CYS A 106 5.27 10.91 17.33
CA CYS A 106 4.92 12.32 17.36
C CYS A 106 5.04 12.89 18.77
N VAL A 107 5.76 14.01 18.94
CA VAL A 107 5.95 14.67 20.25
C VAL A 107 4.61 15.07 20.88
N LEU A 108 3.61 15.45 20.06
CA LEU A 108 2.28 15.78 20.57
C LEU A 108 1.64 14.58 21.29
N GLY A 109 1.95 13.36 20.82
CA GLY A 109 1.56 12.06 21.38
C GLY A 109 1.96 11.83 22.85
N ILE A 110 2.82 12.68 23.42
CA ILE A 110 3.19 12.64 24.85
C ILE A 110 2.06 13.18 25.73
N ASN A 111 1.38 14.25 25.29
CA ASN A 111 0.39 14.97 26.10
C ASN A 111 -1.04 14.88 25.54
N GLN A 112 -1.19 14.69 24.23
CA GLN A 112 -2.47 14.62 23.52
C GLN A 112 -2.39 13.57 22.41
N ASP A 113 -3.47 13.33 21.70
CA ASP A 113 -3.43 12.46 20.52
C ASP A 113 -2.45 13.00 19.46
N PRO A 114 -1.69 12.14 18.78
CA PRO A 114 -0.76 12.57 17.75
C PRO A 114 -1.48 13.20 16.55
N VAL A 115 -0.70 13.88 15.71
CA VAL A 115 -1.16 14.38 14.41
C VAL A 115 -1.55 13.19 13.52
N THR A 116 -2.60 13.33 12.72
CA THR A 116 -3.08 12.29 11.78
C THR A 116 -2.22 12.21 10.52
N ILE A 117 -0.91 11.97 10.71
CA ILE A 117 0.11 12.00 9.65
C ILE A 117 -0.27 11.09 8.49
N LYS A 118 -0.69 9.84 8.78
CA LYS A 118 -1.06 8.88 7.73
C LYS A 118 -2.28 9.34 6.93
N GLN A 119 -3.28 9.91 7.60
CA GLN A 119 -4.47 10.42 6.92
C GLN A 119 -4.10 11.61 6.02
N ILE A 120 -3.29 12.55 6.52
CA ILE A 120 -2.89 13.72 5.73
C ILE A 120 -2.07 13.28 4.51
N GLU A 121 -1.18 12.30 4.66
CA GLU A 121 -0.44 11.70 3.54
C GLU A 121 -1.38 11.14 2.46
N LEU A 122 -2.41 10.38 2.87
CA LEU A 122 -3.42 9.79 2.00
C LEU A 122 -4.20 10.86 1.22
N GLU A 123 -4.65 11.91 1.91
CA GLU A 123 -5.43 13.00 1.31
C GLU A 123 -4.61 13.83 0.30
N ILE A 124 -3.31 14.02 0.57
CA ILE A 124 -2.41 14.70 -0.37
C ILE A 124 -2.36 13.95 -1.71
N ILE A 125 -2.14 12.63 -1.65
CA ILE A 125 -1.98 11.82 -2.88
C ILE A 125 -3.30 11.59 -3.61
N ASP A 126 -4.40 11.37 -2.90
CA ASP A 126 -5.71 11.15 -3.52
C ASP A 126 -6.13 12.41 -4.30
N ARG A 127 -6.00 13.60 -3.68
CA ARG A 127 -6.21 14.87 -4.37
C ARG A 127 -5.26 15.06 -5.54
N ALA A 128 -3.98 14.73 -5.40
CA ALA A 128 -3.02 14.88 -6.49
C ALA A 128 -3.35 14.00 -7.70
N PHE A 129 -3.98 12.84 -7.50
CA PHE A 129 -4.52 12.03 -8.59
C PHE A 129 -5.76 12.67 -9.22
N GLU A 130 -6.72 13.12 -8.42
CA GLU A 130 -7.96 13.78 -8.90
C GLU A 130 -7.64 15.02 -9.75
N GLU A 131 -6.63 15.80 -9.34
CA GLU A 131 -6.21 17.04 -10.01
C GLU A 131 -5.20 16.79 -11.14
N GLY A 132 -4.78 15.54 -11.37
CA GLY A 132 -3.84 15.17 -12.44
C GLY A 132 -2.42 15.71 -12.27
N TRP A 133 -1.96 15.88 -11.02
CA TRP A 133 -0.62 16.37 -10.68
C TRP A 133 0.43 15.26 -10.64
N VAL A 134 0.03 14.01 -10.40
CA VAL A 134 0.93 12.85 -10.44
C VAL A 134 1.27 12.53 -11.90
N ARG A 135 2.49 12.86 -12.31
CA ARG A 135 2.96 12.69 -13.70
C ARG A 135 4.30 11.96 -13.77
N PRO A 136 4.55 11.18 -14.83
CA PRO A 136 5.88 10.62 -15.07
C PRO A 136 6.94 11.72 -15.17
N LEU A 137 8.10 11.50 -14.55
CA LEU A 137 9.27 12.38 -14.63
C LEU A 137 10.34 11.73 -15.52
N PRO A 138 10.35 12.00 -16.84
CA PRO A 138 11.39 11.47 -17.71
C PRO A 138 12.74 12.12 -17.35
N PRO A 139 13.87 11.40 -17.49
CA PRO A 139 15.18 11.98 -17.26
C PRO A 139 15.56 12.97 -18.37
N ASP A 140 16.23 14.06 -18.00
CA ASP A 140 16.73 15.05 -18.97
C ASP A 140 17.84 14.50 -19.89
N ARG A 141 18.57 13.47 -19.44
CA ARG A 141 19.67 12.84 -20.17
C ARG A 141 19.75 11.34 -19.91
N LEU A 142 20.06 10.59 -20.97
CA LEU A 142 20.39 9.16 -20.91
C LEU A 142 21.90 8.94 -20.82
N THR A 143 22.32 7.96 -20.02
CA THR A 143 23.72 7.56 -19.79
C THR A 143 24.18 6.46 -20.75
N GLY A 144 23.25 5.82 -21.47
CA GLY A 144 23.54 4.64 -22.30
C GLY A 144 23.78 3.35 -21.51
N LYS A 145 23.71 3.39 -20.17
CA LYS A 145 23.80 2.22 -19.30
C LYS A 145 22.47 1.49 -19.21
N THR A 146 22.51 0.17 -19.03
CA THR A 146 21.35 -0.72 -18.91
C THR A 146 21.25 -1.35 -17.52
N VAL A 147 20.04 -1.41 -16.97
CA VAL A 147 19.79 -2.03 -15.65
C VAL A 147 18.61 -2.97 -15.74
N ALA A 148 18.80 -4.22 -15.32
CA ALA A 148 17.72 -5.18 -15.14
C ALA A 148 17.17 -5.14 -13.72
N VAL A 149 15.85 -5.21 -13.58
CA VAL A 149 15.17 -5.31 -12.28
C VAL A 149 14.31 -6.58 -12.25
N VAL A 150 14.71 -7.54 -11.40
CA VAL A 150 14.00 -8.81 -11.21
C VAL A 150 13.00 -8.65 -10.07
N GLY A 151 11.72 -8.52 -10.44
CA GLY A 151 10.61 -8.37 -9.50
C GLY A 151 9.96 -6.99 -9.58
N SER A 152 8.62 -6.96 -9.60
CA SER A 152 7.83 -5.74 -9.78
C SER A 152 7.11 -5.29 -8.52
N GLY A 153 7.62 -5.65 -7.34
CA GLY A 153 7.10 -5.19 -6.05
C GLY A 153 7.58 -3.77 -5.70
N PRO A 154 7.21 -3.26 -4.52
CA PRO A 154 7.57 -1.91 -4.07
C PRO A 154 9.08 -1.67 -3.95
N ALA A 155 9.92 -2.71 -3.86
CA ALA A 155 11.37 -2.57 -3.92
C ALA A 155 11.92 -2.44 -5.36
N GLY A 156 11.24 -3.00 -6.35
CA GLY A 156 11.69 -3.00 -7.75
C GLY A 156 11.12 -1.86 -8.59
N LEU A 157 10.01 -1.24 -8.18
CA LEU A 157 9.39 -0.14 -8.90
C LEU A 157 10.09 1.23 -8.71
N PRO A 158 10.55 1.64 -7.51
CA PRO A 158 11.23 2.93 -7.32
C PRO A 158 12.50 3.10 -8.15
N PRO A 159 13.39 2.10 -8.28
CA PRO A 159 14.53 2.19 -9.17
C PRO A 159 14.14 2.44 -10.64
N LEU A 160 12.88 2.22 -11.03
CA LEU A 160 12.37 2.49 -12.38
C LEU A 160 11.69 3.87 -12.49
N SER A 161 11.07 4.36 -11.42
CA SER A 161 10.35 5.65 -11.40
C SER A 161 11.22 6.83 -10.99
N ASN A 162 12.33 6.59 -10.28
CA ASN A 162 13.29 7.65 -10.04
C ASN A 162 13.94 8.05 -11.35
N PRO A 163 14.10 9.35 -11.65
CA PRO A 163 14.77 9.84 -12.85
C PRO A 163 16.29 9.61 -12.78
N CYS A 164 16.74 8.39 -12.46
CA CYS A 164 18.11 8.00 -12.79
C CYS A 164 18.14 7.72 -14.29
N ARG A 165 18.65 8.72 -14.99
CA ARG A 165 19.51 8.81 -16.18
C ARG A 165 19.96 7.54 -16.95
N SER A 166 19.51 6.31 -16.71
CA SER A 166 19.89 5.10 -17.47
C SER A 166 18.77 4.62 -18.37
N GLN A 167 19.12 3.95 -19.49
CA GLN A 167 18.14 3.14 -20.20
C GLN A 167 17.85 1.92 -19.30
N ARG A 168 16.58 1.59 -19.10
CA ARG A 168 16.20 0.51 -18.16
C ARG A 168 15.25 -0.44 -18.86
N ASP A 169 15.76 -1.61 -19.19
CA ASP A 169 14.93 -2.69 -19.70
C ASP A 169 14.34 -3.48 -18.54
N ARG A 170 13.05 -3.80 -18.67
CA ARG A 170 12.27 -4.44 -17.62
C ARG A 170 12.12 -5.92 -17.93
N LEU A 171 12.95 -6.76 -17.33
CA LEU A 171 12.65 -8.18 -17.25
C LEU A 171 11.59 -8.43 -16.16
N ARG A 172 10.33 -8.38 -16.60
CA ARG A 172 9.15 -8.53 -15.74
C ARG A 172 8.94 -10.02 -15.43
N ALA A 173 9.68 -10.57 -14.47
CA ALA A 173 9.25 -11.78 -13.78
C ALA A 173 7.95 -11.46 -13.04
N ARG A 174 6.81 -11.84 -13.62
CA ARG A 174 5.47 -11.52 -13.11
C ARG A 174 5.31 -12.12 -11.71
N ARG A 175 5.18 -11.28 -10.67
CA ARG A 175 4.40 -11.64 -9.49
C ARG A 175 2.94 -11.25 -9.73
N PRO A 176 1.94 -12.08 -9.36
CA PRO A 176 0.53 -11.84 -9.69
C PRO A 176 -0.15 -10.81 -8.79
N HIS A 177 0.57 -10.10 -7.93
CA HIS A 177 -0.07 -9.20 -6.98
C HIS A 177 -0.21 -7.81 -7.60
N ARG A 178 -1.28 -7.67 -8.38
CA ARG A 178 -1.95 -6.39 -8.62
C ARG A 178 -2.74 -6.01 -7.34
N ARG A 179 -3.13 -4.74 -7.21
CA ARG A 179 -3.61 -4.11 -5.96
C ARG A 179 -4.58 -5.05 -5.21
N PRO A 180 -4.35 -5.33 -3.91
CA PRO A 180 -5.33 -6.03 -3.07
C PRO A 180 -6.73 -5.45 -3.25
N ALA A 181 -7.72 -6.33 -3.40
CA ALA A 181 -9.12 -5.98 -3.59
C ALA A 181 -9.63 -4.99 -2.52
N ALA A 182 -9.11 -5.11 -1.28
CA ALA A 182 -9.47 -4.26 -0.14
C ALA A 182 -8.99 -2.79 -0.23
N LEU A 183 -8.19 -2.42 -1.23
CA LEU A 183 -7.66 -1.06 -1.43
C LEU A 183 -8.35 -0.31 -2.59
N ARG A 184 -9.52 -0.81 -3.04
CA ARG A 184 -10.28 -0.15 -4.10
C ARG A 184 -11.29 0.81 -3.49
N ASP A 185 -10.94 2.09 -3.48
CA ASP A 185 -11.96 3.14 -3.52
C ASP A 185 -12.55 3.21 -4.93
N SER A 186 -13.87 3.18 -5.03
CA SER A 186 -14.65 3.48 -6.24
C SER A 186 -14.33 4.84 -6.87
N ARG A 187 -13.70 5.78 -6.14
CA ARG A 187 -13.19 7.05 -6.70
C ARG A 187 -11.92 6.93 -7.52
N ILE A 188 -11.11 5.89 -7.29
CA ILE A 188 -10.00 5.53 -8.18
C ILE A 188 -10.53 4.50 -9.20
N GLN A 189 -11.77 4.70 -9.67
CA GLN A 189 -12.19 4.18 -10.96
C GLN A 189 -11.57 5.09 -12.02
N ASP A 190 -10.69 4.50 -12.83
CA ASP A 190 -10.28 5.04 -14.11
C ASP A 190 -9.67 6.44 -14.09
N GLY A 191 -8.66 6.63 -13.24
CA GLY A 191 -7.44 7.21 -13.78
C GLY A 191 -6.97 6.25 -14.85
N LYS A 192 -7.52 6.40 -16.08
CA LYS A 192 -7.30 5.56 -17.26
C LYS A 192 -5.95 4.89 -17.08
N ALA A 193 -5.94 3.56 -17.00
CA ALA A 193 -4.82 2.83 -17.56
C ALA A 193 -4.55 3.56 -18.87
N SER A 194 -3.48 4.37 -18.92
CA SER A 194 -3.09 5.03 -20.16
C SER A 194 -3.15 3.90 -21.17
N PRO A 195 -3.91 4.09 -22.28
CA PRO A 195 -4.23 3.01 -23.20
C PRO A 195 -2.95 2.21 -23.38
N GLN A 196 -3.02 0.90 -23.13
CA GLN A 196 -1.85 0.04 -23.34
C GLN A 196 -1.25 0.49 -24.66
N PRO A 197 -0.01 1.03 -24.69
CA PRO A 197 0.61 1.19 -25.98
C PRO A 197 0.61 -0.24 -26.56
N PRO A 198 0.07 -0.44 -27.77
CA PRO A 198 0.11 -1.75 -28.41
C PRO A 198 1.54 -2.25 -28.34
N ALA A 199 1.74 -3.57 -28.36
CA ALA A 199 3.06 -4.14 -28.56
C ALA A 199 3.69 -3.48 -29.80
N GLY A 200 4.56 -2.51 -29.57
CA GLY A 200 4.80 -1.45 -30.54
C GLY A 200 5.62 -0.38 -29.85
N THR A 201 6.84 -0.23 -30.32
CA THR A 201 7.78 0.83 -29.98
C THR A 201 7.11 2.20 -30.00
N ASP A 202 6.79 2.76 -28.83
CA ASP A 202 6.50 4.18 -28.75
C ASP A 202 7.81 4.92 -28.46
N ALA A 203 8.40 5.40 -29.55
CA ALA A 203 9.67 6.10 -29.61
C ALA A 203 9.47 7.61 -29.39
N THR A 204 8.69 7.98 -28.37
CA THR A 204 8.54 9.38 -27.96
C THR A 204 9.04 9.55 -26.52
N GLY A 205 10.35 9.78 -26.40
CA GLY A 205 11.00 10.14 -25.14
C GLY A 205 11.84 9.04 -24.49
N GLY A 206 12.84 8.51 -25.19
CA GLY A 206 14.08 7.95 -24.61
C GLY A 206 13.99 6.77 -23.63
N HIS A 207 12.81 6.28 -23.28
CA HIS A 207 12.59 5.16 -22.36
C HIS A 207 12.05 3.96 -23.14
N ARG A 208 12.93 3.05 -23.55
CA ARG A 208 12.51 1.67 -23.83
C ARG A 208 12.31 0.98 -22.50
N ILE A 209 11.11 1.08 -21.94
CA ILE A 209 10.69 0.11 -20.93
C ILE A 209 10.12 -1.07 -21.70
N SER A 210 10.97 -2.00 -22.11
CA SER A 210 10.52 -3.26 -22.70
C SER A 210 9.73 -4.05 -21.66
N HIS A 211 8.40 -3.94 -21.68
CA HIS A 211 7.54 -4.78 -20.86
C HIS A 211 7.42 -6.16 -21.50
N GLN A 212 8.42 -7.02 -21.31
CA GLN A 212 8.24 -8.42 -21.63
C GLN A 212 7.26 -9.03 -20.61
N ARG A 213 5.98 -9.13 -20.99
CA ARG A 213 4.98 -9.92 -20.26
C ARG A 213 5.24 -11.38 -20.50
N GLN A 214 6.32 -11.89 -19.92
CA GLN A 214 6.57 -13.32 -19.96
C GLN A 214 5.93 -13.94 -18.72
N ARG A 215 5.24 -15.09 -18.93
CA ARG A 215 4.98 -16.06 -17.85
C ARG A 215 6.32 -16.39 -17.18
N ARG A 216 6.32 -16.98 -15.99
CA ARG A 216 7.53 -17.41 -15.26
C ARG A 216 8.58 -17.99 -16.23
N VAL A 217 9.51 -17.17 -16.68
CA VAL A 217 10.62 -17.57 -17.55
C VAL A 217 11.83 -17.51 -16.65
N ASP A 218 12.44 -18.67 -16.50
CA ASP A 218 13.68 -18.79 -15.77
C ASP A 218 14.79 -18.23 -16.67
N ILE A 219 15.18 -16.98 -16.41
CA ILE A 219 16.32 -16.36 -17.07
C ILE A 219 17.55 -16.66 -16.22
N ALA A 220 18.58 -17.23 -16.85
CA ALA A 220 19.82 -17.56 -16.16
C ALA A 220 20.47 -16.28 -15.62
N ALA A 221 20.99 -16.34 -14.39
CA ALA A 221 21.66 -15.19 -13.78
C ALA A 221 22.87 -14.71 -14.61
N ASP A 222 23.58 -15.62 -15.26
CA ASP A 222 24.73 -15.28 -16.10
C ASP A 222 24.34 -14.55 -17.38
N GLN A 223 23.15 -14.85 -17.93
CA GLN A 223 22.59 -14.09 -19.04
C GLN A 223 22.30 -12.64 -18.60
N LEU A 224 21.68 -12.44 -17.44
CA LEU A 224 21.43 -11.09 -16.91
C LEU A 224 22.72 -10.29 -16.69
N ARG A 225 23.78 -10.96 -16.22
CA ARG A 225 25.09 -10.33 -16.01
C ARG A 225 25.80 -9.98 -17.32
N ALA A 226 25.57 -10.75 -18.39
CA ALA A 226 26.15 -10.48 -19.70
C ALA A 226 25.42 -9.36 -20.46
N GLU A 227 24.10 -9.24 -20.28
CA GLU A 227 23.26 -8.29 -21.03
C GLU A 227 23.10 -6.92 -20.37
N PHE A 228 23.29 -6.81 -19.05
CA PHE A 228 23.02 -5.58 -18.29
C PHE A 228 24.24 -5.09 -17.52
N ASP A 229 24.44 -3.77 -17.49
CA ASP A 229 25.51 -3.16 -16.67
C ASP A 229 25.26 -3.35 -15.16
N ALA A 230 24.00 -3.49 -14.74
CA ALA A 230 23.63 -3.79 -13.35
C ALA A 230 22.33 -4.61 -13.25
N VAL A 231 22.21 -5.35 -12.15
CA VAL A 231 21.03 -6.18 -11.85
C VAL A 231 20.53 -5.90 -10.44
N VAL A 232 19.24 -5.58 -10.31
CA VAL A 232 18.53 -5.42 -9.03
C VAL A 232 17.65 -6.64 -8.79
N LEU A 233 17.90 -7.36 -7.70
CA LEU A 233 17.07 -8.48 -7.28
C LEU A 233 16.02 -7.99 -6.26
N ALA A 234 14.82 -7.70 -6.74
CA ALA A 234 13.66 -7.28 -5.96
C ALA A 234 12.60 -8.40 -5.89
N GLY A 235 13.07 -9.64 -5.72
CA GLY A 235 12.27 -10.84 -5.73
C GLY A 235 11.20 -10.80 -4.65
N GLY A 236 11.55 -10.51 -3.40
CA GLY A 236 10.67 -10.60 -2.22
C GLY A 236 10.54 -12.03 -1.69
N ALA A 237 9.86 -12.25 -0.56
CA ALA A 237 9.73 -13.57 0.06
C ALA A 237 8.48 -14.32 -0.43
N THR A 238 8.65 -15.37 -1.25
CA THR A 238 7.54 -16.24 -1.72
C THR A 238 7.47 -17.60 -1.04
N ALA A 239 8.53 -18.00 -0.35
CA ALA A 239 8.51 -19.23 0.42
C ALA A 239 7.62 -19.02 1.65
N TRP A 240 6.50 -19.75 1.71
CA TRP A 240 5.67 -19.79 2.90
C TRP A 240 6.30 -20.66 3.98
N ARG A 241 5.84 -20.47 5.22
CA ARG A 241 6.18 -21.35 6.33
C ARG A 241 5.20 -22.51 6.33
N GLU A 242 5.74 -23.72 6.35
CA GLU A 242 4.92 -24.93 6.40
C GLU A 242 4.80 -25.44 7.83
N LEU A 243 3.68 -26.10 8.14
CA LEU A 243 3.44 -26.72 9.44
C LEU A 243 3.37 -28.24 9.25
N PRO A 244 4.48 -28.97 9.48
CA PRO A 244 4.56 -30.41 9.24
C PRO A 244 3.88 -31.19 10.39
N ILE A 245 2.55 -31.20 10.37
CA ILE A 245 1.71 -31.90 11.35
C ILE A 245 0.84 -32.97 10.68
N PRO A 246 0.41 -34.01 11.41
CA PRO A 246 -0.50 -35.02 10.87
C PRO A 246 -1.79 -34.39 10.30
N GLY A 247 -2.20 -34.83 9.11
CA GLY A 247 -3.39 -34.33 8.43
C GLY A 247 -3.17 -33.07 7.61
N ARG A 248 -1.94 -32.56 7.48
CA ARG A 248 -1.62 -31.39 6.63
C ARG A 248 -1.99 -31.62 5.15
N GLU A 249 -1.96 -32.85 4.69
CA GLU A 249 -2.30 -33.32 3.36
C GLU A 249 -3.81 -33.36 3.06
N LEU A 250 -4.66 -33.17 4.08
CA LEU A 250 -6.12 -33.21 3.91
C LEU A 250 -6.62 -32.05 3.07
N ASP A 251 -7.68 -32.32 2.31
CA ASP A 251 -8.35 -31.32 1.47
C ASP A 251 -8.92 -30.17 2.32
N GLY A 252 -8.84 -28.95 1.77
CA GLY A 252 -9.33 -27.73 2.42
C GLY A 252 -8.29 -26.99 3.25
N ILE A 253 -7.06 -27.52 3.36
CA ILE A 253 -5.94 -26.84 4.00
C ILE A 253 -5.13 -26.08 2.94
N HIS A 254 -5.24 -24.75 2.97
CA HIS A 254 -4.60 -23.87 1.97
C HIS A 254 -3.63 -22.90 2.64
N GLN A 255 -2.50 -22.65 1.99
CA GLN A 255 -1.65 -21.52 2.34
C GLN A 255 -2.37 -20.21 1.99
N ALA A 256 -2.17 -19.16 2.78
CA ALA A 256 -2.85 -17.88 2.55
C ALA A 256 -2.60 -17.31 1.14
N MET A 257 -1.38 -17.50 0.62
CA MET A 257 -1.00 -17.07 -0.73
C MET A 257 -1.58 -17.94 -1.86
N GLU A 258 -2.21 -19.07 -1.55
CA GLU A 258 -3.02 -19.85 -2.49
C GLU A 258 -4.47 -19.35 -2.51
N TYR A 259 -4.97 -18.89 -1.35
CA TYR A 259 -6.35 -18.44 -1.17
C TYR A 259 -6.59 -16.97 -1.60
N LEU A 260 -5.83 -16.03 -1.03
CA LEU A 260 -6.05 -14.59 -1.20
C LEU A 260 -6.02 -14.10 -2.67
N PRO A 261 -5.14 -14.60 -3.56
CA PRO A 261 -5.06 -14.07 -4.92
C PRO A 261 -6.35 -14.23 -5.73
N TRP A 262 -7.18 -15.22 -5.41
CA TRP A 262 -8.43 -15.44 -6.13
C TRP A 262 -9.41 -14.29 -5.96
N ALA A 263 -9.56 -13.77 -4.74
CA ALA A 263 -10.43 -12.61 -4.50
C ALA A 263 -9.98 -11.40 -5.31
N ASN A 264 -8.68 -11.13 -5.38
CA ASN A 264 -8.13 -10.04 -6.18
C ASN A 264 -8.41 -10.23 -7.67
N ARG A 265 -8.21 -11.44 -8.21
CA ARG A 265 -8.48 -11.75 -9.62
C ARG A 265 -9.95 -11.55 -9.99
N VAL A 266 -10.86 -12.03 -9.13
CA VAL A 266 -12.30 -11.83 -9.33
C VAL A 266 -12.67 -10.35 -9.33
N GLN A 267 -12.15 -9.55 -8.37
CA GLN A 267 -12.40 -8.10 -8.33
C GLN A 267 -11.73 -7.34 -9.47
N GLU A 268 -10.74 -7.93 -10.13
CA GLU A 268 -10.12 -7.41 -11.35
C GLU A 268 -10.87 -7.75 -12.63
N GLY A 269 -11.91 -8.58 -12.56
CA GLY A 269 -12.63 -9.06 -13.72
C GLY A 269 -11.85 -10.11 -14.52
N ASP A 270 -10.84 -10.76 -13.92
CA ASP A 270 -10.20 -11.92 -14.55
C ASP A 270 -11.22 -13.06 -14.65
N ASP A 271 -11.24 -13.76 -15.78
CA ASP A 271 -12.07 -14.94 -15.99
C ASP A 271 -11.49 -16.16 -15.24
N VAL A 272 -11.81 -16.24 -13.95
CA VAL A 272 -11.32 -17.27 -13.01
C VAL A 272 -12.45 -17.98 -12.27
N LEU A 273 -13.70 -17.70 -12.61
CA LEU A 273 -14.85 -18.30 -11.96
C LEU A 273 -15.20 -19.62 -12.63
N GLY A 274 -15.52 -20.63 -11.81
CA GLY A 274 -16.07 -21.89 -12.28
C GLY A 274 -17.53 -21.76 -12.73
N PRO A 275 -18.14 -22.88 -13.19
CA PRO A 275 -19.55 -22.92 -13.58
C PRO A 275 -20.54 -22.53 -12.47
N ASP A 276 -20.12 -22.64 -11.21
CA ASP A 276 -20.87 -22.24 -10.00
C ASP A 276 -20.72 -20.75 -9.65
N GLY A 277 -19.99 -19.99 -10.48
CA GLY A 277 -19.71 -18.58 -10.27
C GLY A 277 -18.77 -18.32 -9.10
N GLN A 278 -17.96 -19.30 -8.68
CA GLN A 278 -17.00 -19.16 -7.59
C GLN A 278 -15.55 -19.34 -8.07
N PRO A 279 -14.57 -18.69 -7.42
CA PRO A 279 -13.17 -19.01 -7.68
C PRO A 279 -12.82 -20.42 -7.20
N PRO A 280 -11.69 -21.00 -7.66
CA PRO A 280 -11.26 -22.35 -7.28
C PRO A 280 -11.16 -22.59 -5.77
N ILE A 281 -10.82 -21.56 -5.00
CA ILE A 281 -10.81 -21.60 -3.53
C ILE A 281 -11.74 -20.51 -3.00
N THR A 282 -12.82 -20.93 -2.36
CA THR A 282 -13.85 -20.06 -1.78
C THR A 282 -14.24 -20.50 -0.36
N ALA A 283 -14.56 -19.53 0.50
CA ALA A 283 -15.09 -19.72 1.85
C ALA A 283 -16.63 -19.68 1.93
N LYS A 284 -17.31 -19.44 0.79
CA LYS A 284 -18.78 -19.31 0.74
C LYS A 284 -19.46 -20.53 1.34
N GLY A 285 -20.32 -20.31 2.34
CA GLY A 285 -21.08 -21.37 2.98
C GLY A 285 -20.23 -22.37 3.79
N LYS A 286 -18.97 -22.05 4.13
CA LYS A 286 -18.07 -22.93 4.90
C LYS A 286 -17.86 -22.44 6.32
N ARG A 287 -17.43 -23.33 7.21
CA ARG A 287 -16.86 -22.99 8.51
C ARG A 287 -15.34 -22.93 8.35
N VAL A 288 -14.73 -21.79 8.64
CA VAL A 288 -13.32 -21.53 8.30
C VAL A 288 -12.49 -21.39 9.56
N VAL A 289 -11.30 -21.99 9.54
CA VAL A 289 -10.26 -21.80 10.55
C VAL A 289 -9.08 -21.08 9.91
N ILE A 290 -8.61 -20.01 10.53
CA ILE A 290 -7.44 -19.23 10.10
C ILE A 290 -6.34 -19.41 11.15
N ILE A 291 -5.15 -19.82 10.72
CA ILE A 291 -3.98 -19.96 11.58
C ILE A 291 -3.01 -18.81 11.30
N GLY A 292 -2.85 -17.90 12.26
CA GLY A 292 -1.97 -16.73 12.19
C GLY A 292 -2.70 -15.41 12.48
N GLY A 293 -2.04 -14.53 13.25
CA GLY A 293 -2.60 -13.23 13.69
C GLY A 293 -2.00 -11.98 13.02
N GLY A 294 -1.04 -12.14 12.12
CA GLY A 294 -0.47 -10.99 11.38
C GLY A 294 -1.39 -10.46 10.29
N ASP A 295 -0.92 -9.46 9.53
CA ASP A 295 -1.69 -8.80 8.46
C ASP A 295 -2.27 -9.78 7.43
N THR A 296 -1.52 -10.81 7.05
CA THR A 296 -2.01 -11.86 6.14
C THR A 296 -3.20 -12.64 6.71
N GLY A 297 -3.22 -12.84 8.03
CA GLY A 297 -4.36 -13.45 8.74
C GLY A 297 -5.58 -12.53 8.75
N ALA A 298 -5.38 -11.23 8.99
CA ALA A 298 -6.42 -10.21 8.92
C ALA A 298 -7.00 -10.08 7.50
N ASP A 299 -6.16 -10.16 6.45
CA ASP A 299 -6.60 -10.17 5.05
C ASP A 299 -7.45 -11.42 4.75
N CYS A 300 -7.05 -12.59 5.27
CA CYS A 300 -7.84 -13.81 5.16
C CYS A 300 -9.20 -13.63 5.85
N LEU A 301 -9.22 -13.10 7.08
CA LEU A 301 -10.44 -12.86 7.84
C LEU A 301 -11.41 -11.94 7.07
N GLY A 302 -10.90 -10.81 6.57
CA GLY A 302 -11.68 -9.86 5.76
C GLY A 302 -12.21 -10.47 4.47
N THR A 303 -11.44 -11.36 3.83
CA THR A 303 -11.84 -12.07 2.60
C THR A 303 -12.93 -13.10 2.89
N VAL A 304 -12.75 -13.90 3.94
CA VAL A 304 -13.67 -14.96 4.35
C VAL A 304 -15.04 -14.39 4.71
N HIS A 305 -15.09 -13.27 5.45
CA HIS A 305 -16.34 -12.59 5.76
C HIS A 305 -17.07 -12.11 4.50
N ARG A 306 -16.33 -11.51 3.55
CA ARG A 306 -16.91 -11.02 2.28
C ARG A 306 -17.38 -12.13 1.35
N GLN A 307 -16.80 -13.32 1.46
CA GLN A 307 -17.26 -14.49 0.70
C GLN A 307 -18.49 -15.17 1.33
N GLY A 308 -18.92 -14.78 2.54
CA GLY A 308 -20.10 -15.33 3.19
C GLY A 308 -19.86 -16.69 3.84
N ALA A 309 -18.76 -16.84 4.59
CA ALA A 309 -18.56 -17.99 5.46
C ALA A 309 -19.63 -18.07 6.57
N ILE A 310 -20.00 -19.29 6.96
CA ILE A 310 -20.96 -19.56 8.04
C ILE A 310 -20.38 -19.15 9.40
N SER A 311 -19.12 -19.50 9.63
CA SER A 311 -18.39 -19.13 10.85
C SER A 311 -16.89 -19.05 10.56
N VAL A 312 -16.18 -18.25 11.35
CA VAL A 312 -14.73 -18.07 11.22
C VAL A 312 -14.10 -18.09 12.61
N HIS A 313 -13.04 -18.87 12.77
CA HIS A 313 -12.20 -18.89 13.97
C HIS A 313 -10.76 -18.58 13.58
N GLN A 314 -10.17 -17.56 14.20
CA GLN A 314 -8.77 -17.21 14.00
C GLN A 314 -7.97 -17.59 15.25
N PHE A 315 -6.88 -18.32 15.03
CA PHE A 315 -5.95 -18.73 16.09
C PHE A 315 -4.62 -18.03 15.89
N GLU A 316 -4.13 -17.44 16.97
CA GLU A 316 -2.81 -16.82 17.04
C GLU A 316 -2.01 -17.46 18.18
N ILE A 317 -0.69 -17.55 18.01
CA ILE A 317 0.23 -18.08 19.03
C ILE A 317 0.47 -17.07 20.17
N MET A 318 0.27 -15.78 19.90
CA MET A 318 0.46 -14.69 20.86
C MET A 318 -0.76 -14.56 21.79
N PRO A 319 -0.58 -13.98 22.99
CA PRO A 319 -1.70 -13.64 23.86
C PRO A 319 -2.69 -12.73 23.14
N ARG A 320 -3.99 -12.94 23.40
CA ARG A 320 -5.04 -12.05 22.91
C ARG A 320 -4.72 -10.61 23.31
N PRO A 321 -4.68 -9.65 22.36
CA PRO A 321 -4.54 -8.24 22.71
C PRO A 321 -5.65 -7.78 23.65
N PRO A 322 -5.39 -6.83 24.55
CA PRO A 322 -6.42 -6.32 25.44
C PRO A 322 -7.55 -5.64 24.66
N ASP A 323 -8.79 -5.73 25.18
CA ASP A 323 -9.98 -5.16 24.52
C ASP A 323 -9.92 -3.63 24.41
N THR A 324 -9.15 -3.00 25.30
CA THR A 324 -8.83 -1.58 25.29
C THR A 324 -7.33 -1.39 25.43
N ARG A 325 -6.84 -0.23 25.01
CA ARG A 325 -5.42 0.12 25.07
C ARG A 325 -4.88 0.00 26.50
N ALA A 326 -3.82 -0.79 26.68
CA ALA A 326 -3.07 -0.81 27.94
C ALA A 326 -2.31 0.52 28.14
N GLU A 327 -2.29 1.05 29.37
CA GLU A 327 -1.56 2.29 29.71
C GLU A 327 -0.07 2.24 29.35
N SER A 328 0.52 1.03 29.34
CA SER A 328 1.92 0.79 28.98
C SER A 328 2.23 0.96 27.49
N THR A 329 1.21 0.97 26.62
CA THR A 329 1.39 1.01 25.17
C THR A 329 1.22 2.45 24.66
N ARG A 330 2.32 3.12 24.31
CA ARG A 330 2.30 4.46 23.68
C ARG A 330 2.15 4.34 22.16
N GLY A 331 1.07 4.88 21.59
CA GLY A 331 0.80 4.88 20.14
C GLY A 331 -0.40 4.00 19.73
N GLN A 332 -0.93 4.29 18.53
CA GLN A 332 -2.24 3.91 17.96
C GLN A 332 -2.94 2.59 18.39
N PRO A 333 -4.29 2.55 18.35
CA PRO A 333 -5.03 1.30 18.52
C PRO A 333 -4.60 0.24 17.51
N ILE A 334 -4.51 -1.00 17.97
CA ILE A 334 -4.36 -2.19 17.14
C ILE A 334 -5.59 -2.23 16.19
N PRO A 335 -5.41 -2.51 14.88
CA PRO A 335 -6.38 -2.28 13.80
C PRO A 335 -7.82 -2.77 14.01
#